data_AF-A0AAU9DCI0-F1
#
_entry.id   AF-A0AAU9DCI0-F1
#
_cell.length_a   1.000
_cell.length_b   1.000
_cell.length_c   1.000
_cell.angle_alpha   90.00
_cell.angle_beta   90.00
_cell.angle_gamma   90.00
#
_symmetry.space_group_name_H-M   'P 1'
#
loop_
_entity.id
_entity.type
_entity.pdbx_description
1 polymer ?
#
loop_
_entity_poly.entity_id
_entity_poly.type
_entity_poly.pdbx_seq_one_letter_code
_entity_poly.pdbx_strand_id
1 'polypeptide(L)'
;MDVATKTFELAYYQIKAESKESYLKNYAKFVSEIGKSGGFEGLETYKNIDNELEILDYAVWESPEDARKADERVQSDEVFGELMEPIDQILMFENVGLDDFYESDFGGEAGFLELNVYTVDGSQDAEFREVRERFYEKALADSHGMISVACYRSGKDSKTCIDVLLWDKKESADAAHGHLGDSLVFKTFQASVKEMKLFKRFKPLFENEKLDFFKSDKNYYQAGDTVCEVILPSVSYLTIEGQSSPENDLFQNAIRSIQASAYSVKRKCQETGSDFVIPKLEALWWVDSEKDFEETPMDEWHWKLLLRMPDFASEDLIQQAVSELSDEKGWENLCLLKTETRDGGKCLQVMHIGPYEEESVSIKKIVDYAEQSGLTIKPPHHEIYVSDPRKTPEARLKTIIRYFVD
;
A
#
# COMPACT_ATOMS: atom_id res chain seq x y z
N MET A 1 19.13 -3.29 18.27
CA MET A 1 19.93 -2.12 17.86
C MET A 1 19.65 -1.01 18.85
N ASP A 2 20.69 -0.32 19.30
CA ASP A 2 20.56 0.74 20.30
C ASP A 2 19.91 1.96 19.65
N VAL A 3 18.72 2.36 20.11
CA VAL A 3 17.95 3.49 19.57
C VAL A 3 18.76 4.79 19.64
N ALA A 4 19.77 4.86 20.52
CA ALA A 4 20.65 5.99 20.74
C ALA A 4 21.50 6.43 19.52
N THR A 5 21.59 5.64 18.45
CA THR A 5 22.39 6.03 17.25
C THR A 5 21.57 6.58 16.10
N LYS A 6 20.24 6.39 16.09
CA LYS A 6 19.39 6.80 14.96
C LYS A 6 19.32 8.32 14.80
N THR A 7 19.20 8.76 13.56
CA THR A 7 18.99 10.17 13.20
C THR A 7 17.69 10.32 12.44
N PHE A 8 16.95 11.37 12.77
CA PHE A 8 15.71 11.70 12.11
C PHE A 8 15.89 13.01 11.36
N GLU A 9 15.39 13.04 10.14
CA GLU A 9 15.41 14.22 9.28
C GLU A 9 13.98 14.67 9.02
N LEU A 10 13.71 15.93 9.32
CA LEU A 10 12.41 16.57 9.08
C LEU A 10 12.59 17.68 8.05
N ALA A 11 12.04 17.48 6.86
CA ALA A 11 12.01 18.50 5.80
C ALA A 11 10.57 18.94 5.56
N TYR A 12 10.25 20.18 5.93
CA TYR A 12 8.94 20.80 5.73
C TYR A 12 9.08 21.90 4.71
N TYR A 13 8.33 21.83 3.61
CA TYR A 13 8.47 22.73 2.47
C TYR A 13 7.15 22.95 1.76
N GLN A 14 7.12 23.96 0.89
CA GLN A 14 5.98 24.30 0.06
C GLN A 14 6.34 24.09 -1.42
N ILE A 15 5.43 23.45 -2.16
CA ILE A 15 5.53 23.27 -3.61
C ILE A 15 4.75 24.37 -4.36
N LYS A 16 5.17 24.64 -5.59
CA LYS A 16 4.46 25.54 -6.51
C LYS A 16 3.13 24.92 -6.91
N ALA A 17 2.07 25.71 -6.92
CA ALA A 17 0.71 25.24 -7.21
C ALA A 17 0.61 24.61 -8.62
N GLU A 18 1.26 25.24 -9.59
CA GLU A 18 1.34 24.81 -10.99
C GLU A 18 2.18 23.54 -11.21
N SER A 19 3.00 23.16 -10.23
CA SER A 19 3.93 22.03 -10.35
C SER A 19 3.51 20.81 -9.53
N LYS A 20 2.33 20.81 -8.91
CA LYS A 20 1.84 19.71 -8.06
C LYS A 20 1.87 18.35 -8.76
N GLU A 21 1.39 18.27 -10.00
CA GLU A 21 1.39 17.01 -10.76
C GLU A 21 2.81 16.52 -11.09
N SER A 22 3.70 17.44 -11.48
CA SER A 22 5.10 17.12 -11.78
C SER A 22 5.83 16.65 -10.53
N TYR A 23 5.58 17.31 -9.38
CA TYR A 23 6.13 16.91 -8.09
C TYR A 23 5.71 15.48 -7.75
N LEU A 24 4.41 15.17 -7.77
CA LEU A 24 3.91 13.83 -7.44
C LEU A 24 4.47 12.74 -8.36
N LYS A 25 4.62 13.04 -9.66
CA LYS A 25 5.21 12.12 -10.63
C LYS A 25 6.68 11.82 -10.35
N ASN A 26 7.45 12.83 -9.95
CA ASN A 26 8.88 12.69 -9.69
C ASN A 26 9.16 12.16 -8.27
N TYR A 27 8.22 12.34 -7.34
CA TYR A 27 8.36 11.94 -5.94
C TYR A 27 8.64 10.44 -5.78
N ALA A 28 7.91 9.58 -6.49
CA ALA A 28 8.12 8.13 -6.42
C ALA A 28 9.53 7.71 -6.86
N LYS A 29 10.10 8.41 -7.88
CA LYS A 29 11.49 8.19 -8.29
C LYS A 29 12.46 8.60 -7.19
N PHE A 30 12.22 9.74 -6.55
CA PHE A 30 13.03 10.21 -5.44
C PHE A 30 13.02 9.23 -4.27
N VAL A 31 11.86 8.74 -3.85
CA VAL A 31 11.75 7.73 -2.77
C VAL A 31 12.54 6.47 -3.11
N SER A 32 12.45 5.99 -4.36
CA SER A 32 13.24 4.85 -4.82
C SER A 32 14.75 5.14 -4.81
N GLU A 33 15.14 6.36 -5.15
CA GLU A 33 16.55 6.75 -5.24
C GLU A 33 17.17 6.97 -3.84
N ILE A 34 16.51 7.71 -2.96
CA ILE A 34 16.98 7.93 -1.57
C ILE A 34 17.07 6.60 -0.82
N GLY A 35 16.16 5.66 -1.10
CA GLY A 35 16.15 4.31 -0.53
C GLY A 35 17.38 3.45 -0.85
N LYS A 36 18.19 3.82 -1.85
CA LYS A 36 19.46 3.14 -2.16
C LYS A 36 20.62 3.61 -1.28
N SER A 37 20.41 4.62 -0.45
CA SER A 37 21.45 5.16 0.44
C SER A 37 21.75 4.17 1.56
N GLY A 38 23.03 3.93 1.83
CA GLY A 38 23.43 3.12 2.99
C GLY A 38 22.93 3.75 4.29
N GLY A 39 22.42 2.93 5.21
CA GLY A 39 21.89 3.38 6.50
C GLY A 39 20.51 4.06 6.43
N PHE A 40 19.83 4.06 5.28
CA PHE A 40 18.44 4.53 5.19
C PHE A 40 17.48 3.47 5.73
N GLU A 41 16.62 3.85 6.70
CA GLU A 41 15.64 2.93 7.29
C GLU A 41 14.22 3.17 6.77
N GLY A 42 13.89 4.40 6.35
CA GLY A 42 12.59 4.71 5.77
C GLY A 42 12.33 6.20 5.65
N LEU A 43 11.27 6.52 4.89
CA LEU A 43 10.75 7.87 4.67
C LEU A 43 9.24 7.80 4.67
N GLU A 44 8.62 8.63 5.51
CA GLU A 44 7.19 8.87 5.49
C GLU A 44 6.92 10.31 5.03
N THR A 45 5.90 10.47 4.20
CA THR A 45 5.58 11.76 3.57
C THR A 45 4.16 12.16 3.87
N TYR A 46 3.98 13.41 4.26
CA TYR A 46 2.71 13.93 4.71
C TYR A 46 2.36 15.25 4.00
N LYS A 47 1.09 15.44 3.66
CA LYS A 47 0.55 16.72 3.20
C LYS A 47 -0.23 17.41 4.31
N ASN A 48 -0.06 18.71 4.41
CA ASN A 48 -0.73 19.52 5.40
C ASN A 48 -2.24 19.62 5.11
N ILE A 49 -3.05 19.52 6.16
CA ILE A 49 -4.52 19.49 6.01
C ILE A 49 -5.13 20.86 5.70
N ASP A 50 -4.44 21.94 6.07
CA ASP A 50 -4.89 23.32 5.84
C ASP A 50 -4.35 23.89 4.52
N ASN A 51 -3.25 23.33 4.00
CA ASN A 51 -2.64 23.70 2.72
C ASN A 51 -1.95 22.50 2.07
N GLU A 52 -2.60 21.82 1.13
CA GLU A 52 -2.04 20.60 0.50
C GLU A 52 -0.75 20.83 -0.32
N LEU A 53 -0.33 22.07 -0.54
CA LEU A 53 0.96 22.39 -1.17
C LEU A 53 2.12 22.38 -0.16
N GLU A 54 1.83 22.31 1.13
CA GLU A 54 2.84 22.17 2.18
C GLU A 54 3.05 20.68 2.49
N ILE A 55 4.28 20.21 2.30
CA ILE A 55 4.70 18.82 2.45
C ILE A 55 5.68 18.69 3.61
N LEU A 56 5.56 17.61 4.38
CA LEU A 56 6.52 17.18 5.40
C LEU A 56 7.06 15.81 5.03
N ASP A 57 8.37 15.74 4.82
CA ASP A 57 9.14 14.50 4.76
C ASP A 57 9.71 14.20 6.14
N TYR A 58 9.57 12.95 6.57
CA TYR A 58 10.09 12.44 7.83
C TYR A 58 10.91 11.16 7.56
N ALA A 59 12.24 11.33 7.49
CA ALA A 59 13.17 10.25 7.17
C ALA A 59 13.92 9.75 8.40
N VAL A 60 14.27 8.46 8.39
CA VAL A 60 15.00 7.78 9.46
C VAL A 60 16.28 7.16 8.91
N TRP A 61 17.36 7.38 9.66
CA TRP A 61 18.69 6.95 9.32
C TRP A 61 19.34 6.19 10.49
N GLU A 62 20.14 5.17 10.18
CA GLU A 62 20.92 4.40 11.16
C GLU A 62 21.87 5.28 11.98
N SER A 63 22.43 6.33 11.34
CA SER A 63 23.33 7.29 11.99
C SER A 63 23.34 8.68 11.33
N PRO A 64 23.83 9.72 12.04
CA PRO A 64 23.98 11.06 11.46
C PRO A 64 25.02 11.15 10.34
N GLU A 65 25.93 10.18 10.25
CA GLU A 65 26.91 10.10 9.17
C GLU A 65 26.26 9.57 7.89
N ASP A 66 25.32 8.63 8.01
CA ASP A 66 24.62 8.04 6.88
C ASP A 66 23.68 9.06 6.21
N ALA A 67 22.93 9.83 7.01
CA ALA A 67 22.13 10.95 6.53
C ALA A 67 22.98 11.96 5.72
N ARG A 68 24.12 12.39 6.27
CA ARG A 68 25.03 13.33 5.59
C ARG A 68 25.59 12.80 4.27
N LYS A 69 25.97 11.52 4.24
CA LYS A 69 26.44 10.88 2.99
C LYS A 69 25.33 10.78 1.96
N ALA A 70 24.10 10.51 2.39
CA ALA A 70 22.96 10.46 1.50
C ALA A 70 22.68 11.83 0.89
N ASP A 71 22.66 12.89 1.70
CA ASP A 71 22.54 14.29 1.24
C ASP A 71 23.59 14.63 0.18
N GLU A 72 24.87 14.35 0.44
CA GLU A 72 25.97 14.61 -0.49
C GLU A 72 25.79 13.84 -1.80
N ARG A 73 25.31 12.60 -1.73
CA ARG A 73 25.06 11.75 -2.89
C ARG A 73 23.92 12.30 -3.75
N VAL A 74 22.75 12.53 -3.14
CA VAL A 74 21.54 12.90 -3.87
C VAL A 74 21.62 14.30 -4.47
N GLN A 75 22.39 15.20 -3.88
CA GLN A 75 22.61 16.54 -4.46
C GLN A 75 23.21 16.51 -5.87
N SER A 76 23.91 15.45 -6.25
CA SER A 76 24.47 15.28 -7.59
C SER A 76 23.58 14.46 -8.54
N ASP A 77 22.42 14.00 -8.06
CA ASP A 77 21.49 13.14 -8.78
C ASP A 77 20.47 13.98 -9.58
N GLU A 78 20.26 13.60 -10.84
CA GLU A 78 19.25 14.21 -11.71
C GLU A 78 17.84 14.09 -11.12
N VAL A 79 17.54 12.96 -10.46
CA VAL A 79 16.26 12.69 -9.79
C VAL A 79 15.99 13.69 -8.65
N PHE A 80 17.03 14.05 -7.89
CA PHE A 80 16.89 15.05 -6.83
C PHE A 80 16.67 16.45 -7.44
N GLY A 81 17.36 16.78 -8.53
CA GLY A 81 17.10 18.00 -9.29
C GLY A 81 15.64 18.12 -9.76
N GLU A 82 15.10 17.03 -10.32
CA GLU A 82 13.70 16.92 -10.75
C GLU A 82 12.68 17.09 -9.59
N LEU A 83 13.04 16.65 -8.38
CA LEU A 83 12.21 16.83 -7.18
C LEU A 83 12.25 18.27 -6.67
N MET A 84 13.44 18.90 -6.69
CA MET A 84 13.66 20.23 -6.14
C MET A 84 13.05 21.34 -7.00
N GLU A 85 12.94 21.16 -8.32
CA GLU A 85 12.41 22.18 -9.23
C GLU A 85 10.96 22.64 -8.88
N PRO A 86 10.01 21.73 -8.57
CA PRO A 86 8.69 22.09 -8.07
C PRO A 86 8.64 22.76 -6.69
N ILE A 87 9.70 22.68 -5.89
CA ILE A 87 9.71 23.24 -4.53
C ILE A 87 9.89 24.76 -4.62
N ASP A 88 8.99 25.49 -3.98
CA ASP A 88 8.99 26.96 -3.91
C ASP A 88 9.86 27.44 -2.74
N GLN A 89 9.63 26.86 -1.57
CA GLN A 89 10.25 27.29 -0.32
C GLN A 89 10.47 26.12 0.63
N ILE A 90 11.66 26.05 1.23
CA ILE A 90 11.91 25.22 2.42
C ILE A 90 11.49 26.02 3.66
N LEU A 91 10.53 25.50 4.41
CA LEU A 91 9.97 26.13 5.61
C LEU A 91 10.75 25.71 6.88
N MET A 92 11.19 24.44 6.93
CA MET A 92 12.03 23.89 7.99
C MET A 92 12.84 22.71 7.46
N PHE A 93 14.09 22.58 7.90
CA PHE A 93 14.93 21.41 7.65
C PHE A 93 15.76 21.15 8.90
N GLU A 94 15.56 20.01 9.56
CA GLU A 94 16.19 19.69 10.83
C GLU A 94 16.73 18.26 10.81
N ASN A 95 18.00 18.11 11.16
CA ASN A 95 18.61 16.83 11.49
C ASN A 95 18.67 16.72 13.00
N VAL A 96 17.95 15.75 13.56
CA VAL A 96 17.76 15.62 15.01
C VAL A 96 18.14 14.23 15.50
N GLY A 97 18.89 14.21 16.60
CA GLY A 97 19.13 13.00 17.40
C GLY A 97 18.07 12.87 18.50
N LEU A 98 17.87 11.66 18.99
CA LEU A 98 16.99 11.39 20.12
C LEU A 98 17.65 11.87 21.41
N ASP A 99 17.23 13.03 21.91
CA ASP A 99 17.89 13.67 23.06
C ASP A 99 17.03 13.67 24.33
N ASP A 100 15.70 13.45 24.22
CA ASP A 100 14.78 13.74 25.34
C ASP A 100 13.75 12.63 25.63
N PHE A 101 12.83 12.32 24.72
CA PHE A 101 11.81 11.28 24.93
C PHE A 101 11.43 10.64 23.59
N TYR A 102 11.42 9.31 23.55
CA TYR A 102 11.11 8.56 22.35
C TYR A 102 10.37 7.29 22.70
N GLU A 103 9.12 7.23 22.27
CA GLU A 103 8.32 6.02 22.28
C GLU A 103 7.67 5.92 20.90
N SER A 104 8.30 5.15 20.01
CA SER A 104 7.88 5.06 18.61
C SER A 104 8.13 3.68 18.01
N ASP A 105 7.08 3.13 17.39
CA ASP A 105 7.15 2.15 16.32
C ASP A 105 7.09 2.91 14.99
N PHE A 106 8.24 3.40 14.51
CA PHE A 106 8.35 3.89 13.13
C PHE A 106 7.97 2.76 12.17
N GLY A 107 7.03 3.01 11.25
CA GLY A 107 6.46 1.98 10.37
C GLY A 107 5.07 1.43 10.79
N GLY A 108 4.40 2.04 11.77
CA GLY A 108 2.96 1.85 11.95
C GLY A 108 2.16 2.59 10.85
N GLU A 109 0.97 2.10 10.46
CA GLU A 109 0.08 2.79 9.51
C GLU A 109 -0.52 4.07 10.16
N ALA A 110 0.30 5.12 10.34
CA ALA A 110 -0.15 6.40 10.86
C ALA A 110 -1.01 7.11 9.82
N GLY A 111 -2.28 7.37 10.16
CA GLY A 111 -3.19 8.11 9.31
C GLY A 111 -3.17 9.62 9.54
N PHE A 112 -2.44 10.10 10.56
CA PHE A 112 -2.36 11.51 10.90
C PHE A 112 -1.12 11.87 11.72
N LEU A 113 -0.57 13.07 11.51
CA LEU A 113 0.65 13.56 12.17
C LEU A 113 0.44 15.00 12.68
N GLU A 114 0.89 15.27 13.90
CA GLU A 114 1.03 16.64 14.43
C GLU A 114 2.50 17.00 14.64
N LEU A 115 2.90 18.17 14.12
CA LEU A 115 4.24 18.72 14.26
C LEU A 115 4.17 19.99 15.12
N ASN A 116 4.84 19.94 16.28
CA ASN A 116 4.96 21.05 17.22
C ASN A 116 6.40 21.54 17.24
N VAL A 117 6.63 22.82 16.97
CA VAL A 117 7.95 23.46 17.13
C VAL A 117 7.78 24.64 18.06
N TYR A 118 8.55 24.67 19.13
CA TYR A 118 8.45 25.71 20.16
C TYR A 118 9.77 25.93 20.87
N THR A 119 9.86 27.02 21.63
CA THR A 119 11.06 27.35 22.40
C THR A 119 10.81 27.30 23.89
N VAL A 120 11.87 27.03 24.66
CA VAL A 120 11.86 26.99 26.13
C VAL A 120 12.94 27.92 26.71
N ASP A 121 12.88 28.16 28.02
CA ASP A 121 13.98 28.82 28.73
C ASP A 121 15.09 27.81 29.06
N GLY A 122 16.27 28.00 28.46
CA GLY A 122 17.41 27.10 28.63
C GLY A 122 17.97 27.04 30.06
N SER A 123 17.54 27.91 30.98
CA SER A 123 17.95 27.84 32.40
C SER A 123 17.26 26.72 33.19
N GLN A 124 16.20 26.10 32.66
CA GLN A 124 15.39 25.08 33.32
C GLN A 124 15.32 23.76 32.52
N ASP A 125 16.35 23.44 31.73
CA ASP A 125 16.29 22.34 30.75
C ASP A 125 15.95 20.96 31.36
N ALA A 126 16.59 20.59 32.48
CA ALA A 126 16.32 19.31 33.14
C ALA A 126 14.89 19.20 33.70
N GLU A 127 14.37 20.28 34.31
CA GLU A 127 13.00 20.33 34.82
C GLU A 127 11.99 20.28 33.66
N PHE A 128 12.29 20.99 32.58
CA PHE A 128 11.47 20.96 31.37
C PHE A 128 11.39 19.56 30.76
N ARG A 129 12.53 18.84 30.63
CA ARG A 129 12.56 17.47 30.08
C ARG A 129 11.63 16.55 30.85
N GLU A 130 11.72 16.56 32.18
CA GLU A 130 10.86 15.75 33.06
C GLU A 130 9.37 16.13 32.95
N VAL A 131 9.06 17.43 32.82
CA VAL A 131 7.68 17.89 32.62
C VAL A 131 7.13 17.43 31.26
N ARG A 132 7.94 17.49 30.19
CA ARG A 132 7.54 17.06 28.85
C ARG A 132 7.33 15.55 28.78
N GLU A 133 8.25 14.77 29.35
CA GLU A 133 8.15 13.31 29.44
C GLU A 133 6.86 12.88 30.15
N ARG A 134 6.60 13.39 31.35
CA ARG A 134 5.37 13.08 32.11
C ARG A 134 4.10 13.44 31.34
N PHE A 135 4.12 14.51 30.54
CA PHE A 135 2.99 14.89 29.71
C PHE A 135 2.74 13.86 28.62
N TYR A 136 3.76 13.47 27.86
CA TYR A 136 3.58 12.52 26.76
C TYR A 136 3.37 11.08 27.20
N GLU A 137 3.95 10.64 28.32
CA GLU A 137 3.59 9.35 28.95
C GLU A 137 2.09 9.30 29.27
N LYS A 138 1.55 10.39 29.84
CA LYS A 138 0.12 10.49 30.13
C LYS A 138 -0.70 10.54 28.85
N ALA A 139 -0.26 11.28 27.85
CA ALA A 139 -0.95 11.38 26.56
C ALA A 139 -1.07 10.02 25.89
N LEU A 140 0.03 9.24 25.84
CA LEU A 140 0.07 7.89 25.29
C LEU A 140 -0.84 6.93 26.07
N ALA A 141 -0.86 7.01 27.41
CA ALA A 141 -1.69 6.14 28.24
C ALA A 141 -3.19 6.44 28.12
N ASP A 142 -3.58 7.70 27.98
CA ASP A 142 -4.99 8.13 28.05
C ASP A 142 -5.64 8.33 26.67
N SER A 143 -4.85 8.49 25.61
CA SER A 143 -5.38 8.83 24.27
C SER A 143 -5.52 7.59 23.38
N HIS A 144 -6.76 7.21 23.09
CA HIS A 144 -7.02 6.18 22.09
C HIS A 144 -6.60 6.64 20.70
N GLY A 145 -5.88 5.79 19.95
CA GLY A 145 -5.44 6.05 18.59
C GLY A 145 -4.13 6.83 18.46
N MET A 146 -3.50 7.19 19.58
CA MET A 146 -2.12 7.70 19.58
C MET A 146 -1.15 6.55 19.31
N ILE A 147 -0.34 6.66 18.26
CA ILE A 147 0.58 5.60 17.83
C ILE A 147 1.96 5.81 18.46
N SER A 148 2.47 7.05 18.42
CA SER A 148 3.80 7.34 18.94
C SER A 148 4.03 8.82 19.23
N VAL A 149 5.08 9.07 20.02
CA VAL A 149 5.64 10.40 20.24
C VAL A 149 7.14 10.34 20.11
N ALA A 150 7.67 11.24 19.29
CA ALA A 150 9.10 11.49 19.22
C ALA A 150 9.37 12.96 19.53
N CYS A 151 10.20 13.19 20.54
CA CYS A 151 10.55 14.53 20.98
C CYS A 151 12.04 14.81 20.81
N TYR A 152 12.34 15.93 20.20
CA TYR A 152 13.67 16.29 19.73
C TYR A 152 14.09 17.69 20.21
N ARG A 153 15.41 17.89 20.16
CA ARG A 153 16.04 19.21 20.18
C ARG A 153 16.51 19.57 18.78
N SER A 154 16.32 20.82 18.38
CA SER A 154 16.90 21.30 17.11
C SER A 154 18.42 21.17 17.16
N GLY A 155 19.01 20.69 16.06
CA GLY A 155 20.47 20.67 15.90
C GLY A 155 21.08 22.07 15.75
N LYS A 156 20.27 23.11 15.48
CA LYS A 156 20.72 24.49 15.27
C LYS A 156 20.78 25.30 16.55
N ASP A 157 19.88 25.04 17.49
CA ASP A 157 19.87 25.69 18.79
C ASP A 157 19.22 24.82 19.87
N SER A 158 19.77 24.85 21.09
CA SER A 158 19.31 23.99 22.18
C SER A 158 18.00 24.43 22.83
N LYS A 159 17.43 25.58 22.47
CA LYS A 159 16.19 26.10 23.07
C LYS A 159 14.97 25.68 22.28
N THR A 160 15.14 25.35 21.00
CA THR A 160 14.07 24.88 20.13
C THR A 160 13.81 23.39 20.34
N CYS A 161 12.57 23.08 20.70
CA CYS A 161 11.99 21.75 20.79
C CYS A 161 11.19 21.44 19.53
N ILE A 162 11.23 20.19 19.11
CA ILE A 162 10.40 19.66 18.03
C ILE A 162 9.73 18.39 18.53
N ASP A 163 8.41 18.35 18.56
CA ASP A 163 7.67 17.15 18.91
C ASP A 163 6.85 16.69 17.69
N VAL A 164 6.96 15.39 17.38
CA VAL A 164 6.23 14.71 16.32
C VAL A 164 5.31 13.68 16.97
N LEU A 165 4.01 13.82 16.75
CA LEU A 165 2.99 12.93 17.28
C LEU A 165 2.31 12.19 16.13
N LEU A 166 2.34 10.86 16.15
CA LEU A 166 1.64 10.03 15.17
C LEU A 166 0.34 9.49 15.74
N TRP A 167 -0.69 9.48 14.90
CA TRP A 167 -2.05 9.05 15.23
C TRP A 167 -2.59 8.13 14.14
N ASP A 168 -3.51 7.24 14.50
CA ASP A 168 -4.24 6.40 13.54
C ASP A 168 -5.11 7.23 12.59
N LYS A 169 -5.67 8.34 13.08
CA LYS A 169 -6.51 9.29 12.33
C LYS A 169 -6.67 10.62 13.04
N LYS A 170 -7.16 11.62 12.31
CA LYS A 170 -7.39 12.98 12.81
C LYS A 170 -8.37 13.04 13.99
N GLU A 171 -9.41 12.23 13.98
CA GLU A 171 -10.45 12.24 15.01
C GLU A 171 -9.89 11.83 16.39
N SER A 172 -8.90 10.95 16.41
CA SER A 172 -8.22 10.52 17.63
C SER A 172 -7.41 11.67 18.23
N ALA A 173 -6.66 12.40 17.40
CA ALA A 173 -5.94 13.60 17.81
C ALA A 173 -6.88 14.70 18.34
N ASP A 174 -7.95 15.00 17.59
CA ASP A 174 -8.95 16.00 18.00
C ASP A 174 -9.60 15.63 19.36
N ALA A 175 -9.90 14.34 19.59
CA ALA A 175 -10.41 13.85 20.87
C ALA A 175 -9.37 13.94 22.00
N ALA A 176 -8.08 13.74 21.70
CA ALA A 176 -6.99 13.88 22.64
C ALA A 176 -6.84 15.31 23.16
N HIS A 177 -6.79 16.29 22.26
CA HIS A 177 -6.75 17.71 22.61
C HIS A 177 -7.94 18.11 23.49
N GLY A 178 -9.12 17.54 23.23
CA GLY A 178 -10.33 17.82 24.01
C GLY A 178 -10.26 17.40 25.49
N HIS A 179 -9.59 16.28 25.83
CA HIS A 179 -9.55 15.77 27.20
C HIS A 179 -8.22 16.05 27.92
N LEU A 180 -7.09 16.06 27.20
CA LEU A 180 -5.78 16.38 27.79
C LEU A 180 -5.63 17.87 28.11
N GLY A 181 -6.31 18.74 27.34
CA GLY A 181 -6.21 20.19 27.47
C GLY A 181 -6.56 20.76 28.85
N ASP A 182 -7.34 20.03 29.65
CA ASP A 182 -7.68 20.45 31.01
C ASP A 182 -6.85 19.81 32.11
N SER A 183 -6.01 18.84 31.77
CA SER A 183 -5.18 18.13 32.73
C SER A 183 -4.13 19.03 33.38
N LEU A 184 -3.82 18.77 34.65
CA LEU A 184 -2.77 19.50 35.37
C LEU A 184 -1.40 19.31 34.70
N VAL A 185 -1.16 18.12 34.13
CA VAL A 185 0.11 17.78 33.47
C VAL A 185 0.28 18.60 32.20
N PHE A 186 -0.76 18.72 31.37
CA PHE A 186 -0.74 19.60 30.20
C PHE A 186 -0.55 21.07 30.58
N LYS A 187 -1.27 21.57 31.59
CA LYS A 187 -1.12 22.97 32.05
C LYS A 187 0.30 23.26 32.55
N THR A 188 0.94 22.28 33.20
CA THR A 188 2.34 22.38 33.63
C THR A 188 3.29 22.43 32.45
N PHE A 189 3.12 21.54 31.47
CA PHE A 189 3.89 21.55 30.23
C PHE A 189 3.69 22.84 29.43
N GLN A 190 2.46 23.30 29.26
CA GLN A 190 2.17 24.54 28.55
C GLN A 190 2.84 25.76 29.21
N ALA A 191 2.93 25.78 30.54
CA ALA A 191 3.59 26.87 31.27
C ALA A 191 5.12 26.89 31.10
N SER A 192 5.75 25.77 30.74
CA SER A 192 7.19 25.70 30.47
C SER A 192 7.55 26.05 29.01
N VAL A 193 6.57 26.08 28.12
CA VAL A 193 6.73 26.57 26.75
C VAL A 193 6.77 28.10 26.74
N LYS A 194 7.86 28.66 26.19
CA LYS A 194 8.04 30.11 26.07
C LYS A 194 7.31 30.69 24.86
N GLU A 195 7.46 30.06 23.70
CA GLU A 195 6.89 30.54 22.45
C GLU A 195 6.66 29.37 21.50
N MET A 196 5.43 29.23 21.01
CA MET A 196 5.09 28.30 19.92
C MET A 196 5.50 28.91 18.58
N LYS A 197 6.41 28.25 17.86
CA LYS A 197 6.91 28.67 16.54
C LYS A 197 6.08 28.09 15.40
N LEU A 198 5.68 26.82 15.53
CA LEU A 198 4.95 26.10 14.51
C LEU A 198 4.01 25.09 15.17
N PHE A 199 2.76 25.06 14.72
CA PHE A 199 1.82 23.98 14.97
C PHE A 199 1.18 23.64 13.64
N LYS A 200 1.46 22.44 13.11
CA LYS A 200 0.92 21.99 11.82
C LYS A 200 0.44 20.56 11.93
N ARG A 201 -0.60 20.26 11.14
CA ARG A 201 -1.27 18.97 11.13
C ARG A 201 -1.27 18.43 9.72
N PHE A 202 -0.98 17.14 9.60
CA PHE A 202 -0.78 16.51 8.32
C PHE A 202 -1.49 15.17 8.24
N LYS A 203 -1.84 14.79 7.02
CA LYS A 203 -2.25 13.43 6.65
C LYS A 203 -1.22 12.85 5.67
N PRO A 204 -1.12 11.52 5.54
CA PRO A 204 -0.25 10.92 4.53
C PRO A 204 -0.42 11.58 3.15
N LEU A 205 0.70 11.89 2.47
CA LEU A 205 0.69 12.52 1.15
C LEU A 205 -0.08 11.65 0.17
N PHE A 206 0.25 10.36 0.19
CA PHE A 206 -0.52 9.30 -0.45
C PHE A 206 -1.46 8.77 0.62
N GLU A 207 -2.76 9.09 0.49
CA GLU A 207 -3.75 8.35 1.24
C GLU A 207 -3.57 6.88 0.84
N ASN A 208 -3.42 5.98 1.82
CA ASN A 208 -3.49 4.55 1.61
C ASN A 208 -4.92 4.17 1.18
N GLU A 209 -5.43 4.76 0.08
CA GLU A 209 -6.51 4.16 -0.70
C GLU A 209 -5.91 2.93 -1.36
N LYS A 210 -5.82 1.89 -0.53
CA LYS A 210 -5.50 0.55 -0.98
C LYS A 210 -6.47 0.21 -2.10
N LEU A 211 -5.96 0.11 -3.31
CA LEU A 211 -6.77 -0.25 -4.46
C LEU A 211 -7.41 -1.61 -4.22
N ASP A 212 -8.72 -1.62 -4.11
CA ASP A 212 -9.51 -2.84 -3.95
C ASP A 212 -10.38 -3.00 -5.19
N PHE A 213 -9.86 -3.74 -6.18
CA PHE A 213 -10.55 -4.00 -7.45
C PHE A 213 -11.96 -4.56 -7.24
N PHE A 214 -12.16 -5.39 -6.22
CA PHE A 214 -13.47 -5.98 -5.93
C PHE A 214 -14.49 -4.93 -5.48
N LYS A 215 -14.03 -3.84 -4.83
CA LYS A 215 -14.88 -2.71 -4.45
C LYS A 215 -15.01 -1.65 -5.54
N SER A 216 -13.91 -1.32 -6.20
CA SER A 216 -13.82 -0.20 -7.15
C SER A 216 -14.35 -0.56 -8.54
N ASP A 217 -14.04 -1.76 -9.05
CA ASP A 217 -14.43 -2.21 -10.39
C ASP A 217 -15.65 -3.13 -10.33
N LYS A 218 -16.79 -2.54 -9.93
CA LYS A 218 -18.04 -3.29 -9.80
C LYS A 218 -18.44 -3.97 -11.11
N ASN A 219 -18.29 -3.32 -12.26
CA ASN A 219 -18.66 -3.94 -13.54
C ASN A 219 -17.88 -5.24 -13.80
N TYR A 220 -16.61 -5.29 -13.39
CA TYR A 220 -15.80 -6.50 -13.49
C TYR A 220 -16.22 -7.58 -12.47
N TYR A 221 -16.59 -7.25 -11.24
CA TYR A 221 -16.88 -8.26 -10.19
C TYR A 221 -18.37 -8.44 -9.85
N GLN A 222 -19.27 -7.77 -10.56
CA GLN A 222 -20.72 -7.83 -10.30
C GLN A 222 -21.39 -8.88 -11.18
N ALA A 223 -21.79 -9.99 -10.56
CA ALA A 223 -22.68 -10.95 -11.17
C ALA A 223 -23.83 -11.30 -10.21
N GLY A 224 -25.04 -11.46 -10.78
CA GLY A 224 -26.24 -11.93 -10.08
C GLY A 224 -26.53 -13.40 -10.40
N ASP A 225 -27.66 -13.90 -9.94
CA ASP A 225 -28.15 -15.26 -10.26
C ASP A 225 -28.69 -15.43 -11.69
N THR A 226 -28.92 -14.30 -12.37
CA THR A 226 -29.26 -14.19 -13.79
C THR A 226 -28.04 -13.73 -14.62
N VAL A 227 -27.98 -14.18 -15.88
CA VAL A 227 -26.94 -13.76 -16.83
C VAL A 227 -26.98 -12.24 -17.03
N CYS A 228 -25.83 -11.60 -16.96
CA CYS A 228 -25.66 -10.20 -17.34
C CYS A 228 -24.62 -10.06 -18.46
N GLU A 229 -24.90 -9.14 -19.38
CA GLU A 229 -23.89 -8.70 -20.36
C GLU A 229 -23.04 -7.59 -19.74
N VAL A 230 -21.72 -7.68 -19.92
CA VAL A 230 -20.76 -6.66 -19.49
C VAL A 230 -19.77 -6.37 -20.61
N ILE A 231 -19.22 -5.16 -20.60
CA ILE A 231 -18.09 -4.79 -21.46
C ILE A 231 -16.90 -4.54 -20.54
N LEU A 232 -15.87 -5.36 -20.67
CA LEU A 232 -14.69 -5.29 -19.83
C LEU A 232 -13.60 -4.44 -20.50
N PRO A 233 -12.79 -3.71 -19.72
CA PRO A 233 -11.59 -3.05 -20.24
C PRO A 233 -10.49 -4.08 -20.53
N SER A 234 -9.43 -3.66 -21.22
CA SER A 234 -8.18 -4.41 -21.23
C SER A 234 -7.56 -4.41 -19.83
N VAL A 235 -6.99 -5.53 -19.40
CA VAL A 235 -6.51 -5.73 -18.04
C VAL A 235 -5.16 -6.44 -18.05
N SER A 236 -4.25 -5.99 -17.18
CA SER A 236 -2.96 -6.63 -16.91
C SER A 236 -3.10 -7.70 -15.84
N TYR A 237 -2.45 -8.84 -16.05
CA TYR A 237 -2.44 -9.97 -15.13
C TYR A 237 -1.02 -10.45 -14.87
N LEU A 238 -0.80 -10.93 -13.65
CA LEU A 238 0.18 -11.97 -13.39
C LEU A 238 -0.49 -13.31 -13.71
N THR A 239 0.21 -14.19 -14.43
CA THR A 239 -0.34 -15.46 -14.92
C THR A 239 0.61 -16.62 -14.71
N ILE A 240 0.05 -17.82 -14.52
CA ILE A 240 0.78 -19.10 -14.58
C ILE A 240 -0.10 -20.13 -15.27
N GLU A 241 0.47 -20.90 -16.18
CA GLU A 241 -0.24 -21.89 -17.00
C GLU A 241 0.29 -23.30 -16.79
N GLY A 242 -0.58 -24.29 -16.99
CA GLY A 242 -0.24 -25.69 -16.87
C GLY A 242 -1.34 -26.61 -17.36
N GLN A 243 -1.12 -27.90 -17.16
CA GLN A 243 -2.04 -28.96 -17.58
C GLN A 243 -2.08 -30.03 -16.49
N SER A 244 -3.24 -30.21 -15.87
CA SER A 244 -3.53 -31.24 -14.86
C SER A 244 -4.97 -31.12 -14.37
N SER A 245 -5.41 -32.11 -13.59
CA SER A 245 -6.61 -31.96 -12.75
C SER A 245 -6.43 -30.88 -11.66
N PRO A 246 -7.52 -30.26 -11.16
CA PRO A 246 -7.48 -29.27 -10.07
C PRO A 246 -6.97 -29.85 -8.73
N GLU A 247 -7.11 -31.16 -8.54
CA GLU A 247 -6.63 -31.87 -7.35
C GLU A 247 -5.12 -32.16 -7.38
N ASN A 248 -4.48 -32.02 -8.54
CA ASN A 248 -3.08 -32.33 -8.73
C ASN A 248 -2.17 -31.32 -8.00
N ASP A 249 -1.06 -31.81 -7.43
CA ASP A 249 -0.06 -30.98 -6.77
C ASP A 249 0.50 -29.89 -7.68
N LEU A 250 0.57 -30.11 -9.01
CA LEU A 250 1.01 -29.10 -9.97
C LEU A 250 0.12 -27.85 -9.92
N PHE A 251 -1.20 -28.03 -9.99
CA PHE A 251 -2.18 -26.95 -9.89
C PHE A 251 -2.15 -26.27 -8.53
N GLN A 252 -2.12 -27.06 -7.45
CA GLN A 252 -2.06 -26.54 -6.08
C GLN A 252 -0.77 -25.75 -5.80
N ASN A 253 0.36 -26.20 -6.36
CA ASN A 253 1.62 -25.46 -6.31
C ASN A 253 1.53 -24.17 -7.13
N ALA A 254 0.91 -24.18 -8.31
CA ALA A 254 0.73 -22.98 -9.12
C ALA A 254 -0.10 -21.91 -8.41
N ILE A 255 -1.18 -22.28 -7.71
CA ILE A 255 -1.95 -21.37 -6.85
C ILE A 255 -1.05 -20.75 -5.77
N ARG A 256 -0.26 -21.58 -5.07
CA ARG A 256 0.65 -21.08 -4.03
C ARG A 256 1.70 -20.12 -4.60
N SER A 257 2.27 -20.45 -5.76
CA SER A 257 3.28 -19.65 -6.43
C SER A 257 2.73 -18.29 -6.88
N ILE A 258 1.61 -18.25 -7.61
CA ILE A 258 1.04 -17.00 -8.10
C ILE A 258 0.58 -16.10 -6.94
N GLN A 259 0.01 -16.67 -5.87
CA GLN A 259 -0.38 -15.91 -4.68
C GLN A 259 0.84 -15.34 -3.95
N ALA A 260 1.89 -16.14 -3.72
CA ALA A 260 3.11 -15.68 -3.06
C ALA A 260 3.77 -14.54 -3.84
N SER A 261 3.83 -14.67 -5.17
CA SER A 261 4.35 -13.62 -6.06
C SER A 261 3.52 -12.35 -6.00
N ALA A 262 2.18 -12.43 -6.01
CA ALA A 262 1.33 -11.24 -5.86
C ALA A 262 1.55 -10.52 -4.52
N TYR A 263 1.81 -11.24 -3.43
CA TYR A 263 2.22 -10.63 -2.16
C TYR A 263 3.61 -9.99 -2.22
N SER A 264 4.55 -10.57 -2.98
CA SER A 264 5.86 -9.97 -3.22
C SER A 264 5.73 -8.64 -3.97
N VAL A 265 4.94 -8.62 -5.05
CA VAL A 265 4.62 -7.41 -5.83
C VAL A 265 3.97 -6.36 -4.94
N LYS A 266 2.98 -6.74 -4.12
CA LYS A 266 2.34 -5.84 -3.17
C LYS A 266 3.34 -5.15 -2.24
N ARG A 267 4.29 -5.89 -1.65
CA ARG A 267 5.32 -5.30 -0.78
C ARG A 267 6.18 -4.27 -1.52
N LYS A 268 6.61 -4.57 -2.75
CA LYS A 268 7.35 -3.61 -3.59
C LYS A 268 6.53 -2.37 -3.92
N CYS A 269 5.24 -2.50 -4.21
CA CYS A 269 4.37 -1.34 -4.41
C CYS A 269 4.29 -0.49 -3.14
N GLN A 270 4.19 -1.11 -1.97
CA GLN A 270 4.14 -0.40 -0.68
C GLN A 270 5.42 0.40 -0.41
N GLU A 271 6.59 -0.13 -0.79
CA GLU A 271 7.87 0.61 -0.75
C GLU A 271 7.86 1.89 -1.60
N THR A 272 6.98 1.95 -2.62
CA THR A 272 6.80 3.12 -3.50
C THR A 272 5.57 3.96 -3.16
N GLY A 273 4.97 3.74 -1.99
CA GLY A 273 3.82 4.50 -1.49
C GLY A 273 2.47 4.13 -2.11
N SER A 274 2.38 3.02 -2.86
CA SER A 274 1.13 2.50 -3.43
C SER A 274 0.70 1.22 -2.74
N ASP A 275 -0.60 1.01 -2.55
CA ASP A 275 -1.10 -0.26 -2.01
C ASP A 275 -2.30 -0.84 -2.76
N PHE A 276 -2.46 -2.16 -2.72
CA PHE A 276 -3.63 -2.85 -3.25
C PHE A 276 -4.04 -4.09 -2.42
N VAL A 277 -5.32 -4.45 -2.49
CA VAL A 277 -5.84 -5.74 -2.01
C VAL A 277 -5.53 -6.79 -3.07
N ILE A 278 -4.97 -7.93 -2.66
CA ILE A 278 -4.76 -9.06 -3.57
C ILE A 278 -6.10 -9.39 -4.25
N PRO A 279 -6.17 -9.32 -5.59
CA PRO A 279 -7.42 -9.55 -6.31
C PRO A 279 -7.91 -10.99 -6.15
N LYS A 280 -9.16 -11.21 -6.57
CA LYS A 280 -9.73 -12.55 -6.64
C LYS A 280 -8.91 -13.39 -7.62
N LEU A 281 -8.63 -14.63 -7.24
CA LEU A 281 -8.00 -15.60 -8.14
C LEU A 281 -8.98 -15.88 -9.28
N GLU A 282 -8.44 -15.93 -10.49
CA GLU A 282 -9.18 -16.26 -11.69
C GLU A 282 -8.53 -17.46 -12.37
N ALA A 283 -9.32 -18.25 -13.09
CA ALA A 283 -8.83 -19.36 -13.89
C ALA A 283 -9.49 -19.37 -15.27
N LEU A 284 -8.67 -19.61 -16.28
CA LEU A 284 -9.14 -19.98 -17.61
C LEU A 284 -8.95 -21.49 -17.77
N TRP A 285 -9.98 -22.16 -18.29
CA TRP A 285 -9.97 -23.60 -18.54
C TRP A 285 -10.26 -23.88 -20.01
N TRP A 286 -9.52 -24.82 -20.59
CA TRP A 286 -9.83 -25.39 -21.90
C TRP A 286 -9.34 -26.83 -22.03
N VAL A 287 -9.84 -27.52 -23.05
CA VAL A 287 -9.36 -28.82 -23.51
C VAL A 287 -9.01 -28.70 -24.99
N ASP A 288 -7.93 -29.34 -25.42
CA ASP A 288 -7.50 -29.32 -26.83
C ASP A 288 -8.33 -30.28 -27.71
N SER A 289 -9.05 -31.21 -27.10
CA SER A 289 -9.91 -32.17 -27.79
C SER A 289 -11.20 -31.51 -28.30
N GLU A 290 -11.76 -32.02 -29.39
CA GLU A 290 -13.13 -31.66 -29.83
C GLU A 290 -14.24 -32.15 -28.88
N LYS A 291 -13.89 -32.80 -27.77
CA LYS A 291 -14.82 -33.27 -26.74
C LYS A 291 -15.09 -32.18 -25.71
N ASP A 292 -16.26 -32.25 -25.10
CA ASP A 292 -16.62 -31.43 -23.95
C ASP A 292 -15.79 -31.80 -22.70
N PHE A 293 -15.68 -30.86 -21.76
CA PHE A 293 -14.97 -31.06 -20.49
C PHE A 293 -15.42 -32.31 -19.72
N GLU A 294 -16.73 -32.59 -19.71
CA GLU A 294 -17.32 -33.74 -19.01
C GLU A 294 -16.87 -35.09 -19.58
N GLU A 295 -16.39 -35.12 -20.83
CA GLU A 295 -15.95 -36.32 -21.54
C GLU A 295 -14.42 -36.45 -21.61
N THR A 296 -13.69 -35.44 -21.14
CA THR A 296 -12.23 -35.38 -21.19
C THR A 296 -11.66 -35.64 -19.80
N PRO A 297 -10.72 -36.60 -19.64
CA PRO A 297 -10.07 -36.85 -18.36
C PRO A 297 -9.49 -35.55 -17.76
N MET A 298 -9.74 -35.31 -16.47
CA MET A 298 -9.33 -34.05 -15.82
C MET A 298 -7.83 -33.77 -15.90
N ASP A 299 -6.99 -34.81 -16.01
CA ASP A 299 -5.55 -34.63 -16.19
C ASP A 299 -5.14 -34.06 -17.56
N GLU A 300 -6.03 -34.11 -18.55
CA GLU A 300 -5.83 -33.50 -19.87
C GLU A 300 -6.29 -32.04 -19.91
N TRP A 301 -6.90 -31.52 -18.84
CA TRP A 301 -7.39 -30.15 -18.80
C TRP A 301 -6.23 -29.15 -18.73
N HIS A 302 -6.31 -28.15 -19.59
CA HIS A 302 -5.42 -27.01 -19.54
C HIS A 302 -6.03 -25.91 -18.71
N TRP A 303 -5.17 -25.26 -17.93
CA TRP A 303 -5.55 -24.15 -17.09
C TRP A 303 -4.53 -23.02 -17.18
N LYS A 304 -5.03 -21.80 -16.99
CA LYS A 304 -4.21 -20.61 -16.75
C LYS A 304 -4.79 -19.87 -15.56
N LEU A 305 -4.02 -19.74 -14.50
CA LEU A 305 -4.38 -18.95 -13.33
C LEU A 305 -4.00 -17.49 -13.57
N LEU A 306 -4.84 -16.56 -13.11
CA LEU A 306 -4.64 -15.13 -13.26
C LEU A 306 -4.89 -14.39 -11.96
N LEU A 307 -4.07 -13.38 -11.71
CA LEU A 307 -4.31 -12.34 -10.71
C LEU A 307 -4.15 -10.98 -11.39
N ARG A 308 -5.21 -10.17 -11.37
CA ARG A 308 -5.21 -8.81 -11.93
C ARG A 308 -4.15 -7.94 -11.25
N MET A 309 -3.33 -7.24 -12.02
CA MET A 309 -2.31 -6.34 -11.48
C MET A 309 -2.74 -4.87 -11.66
N PRO A 310 -2.41 -3.98 -10.70
CA PRO A 310 -2.65 -2.55 -10.84
C PRO A 310 -1.77 -1.93 -11.91
N ASP A 311 -2.27 -0.87 -12.57
CA ASP A 311 -1.54 -0.17 -13.63
C ASP A 311 -0.24 0.49 -13.11
N PHE A 312 -0.17 0.78 -11.81
CA PHE A 312 1.06 1.30 -11.17
C PHE A 312 2.12 0.22 -10.92
N ALA A 313 1.76 -1.07 -10.96
CA ALA A 313 2.74 -2.15 -10.89
C ALA A 313 3.32 -2.39 -12.29
N SER A 314 4.45 -1.75 -12.57
CA SER A 314 5.15 -1.93 -13.84
C SER A 314 5.61 -3.37 -14.03
N GLU A 315 5.78 -3.78 -15.28
CA GLU A 315 6.30 -5.11 -15.62
C GLU A 315 7.68 -5.35 -14.97
N ASP A 316 8.56 -4.36 -14.98
CA ASP A 316 9.89 -4.45 -14.34
C ASP A 316 9.79 -4.70 -12.83
N LEU A 317 8.89 -3.99 -12.13
CA LEU A 317 8.66 -4.18 -10.70
C LEU A 317 8.13 -5.58 -10.41
N ILE A 318 7.21 -6.08 -11.24
CA ILE A 318 6.67 -7.43 -11.11
C ILE A 318 7.76 -8.48 -11.32
N GLN A 319 8.56 -8.35 -12.39
CA GLN A 319 9.64 -9.28 -12.69
C GLN A 319 10.72 -9.28 -11.60
N GLN A 320 11.07 -8.10 -11.08
CA GLN A 320 11.98 -8.00 -9.94
C GLN A 320 11.42 -8.72 -8.71
N ALA A 321 10.16 -8.47 -8.34
CA ALA A 321 9.53 -9.08 -7.18
C ALA A 321 9.44 -10.61 -7.28
N VAL A 322 9.23 -11.14 -8.49
CA VAL A 322 9.21 -12.59 -8.77
C VAL A 322 10.61 -13.18 -8.72
N SER A 323 11.61 -12.51 -9.29
CA SER A 323 13.00 -12.96 -9.27
C SER A 323 13.56 -13.04 -7.85
N GLU A 324 13.37 -11.98 -7.03
CA GLU A 324 13.83 -11.97 -5.64
C GLU A 324 13.17 -13.07 -4.81
N LEU A 325 11.86 -13.31 -5.01
CA LEU A 325 11.15 -14.40 -4.34
C LEU A 325 11.68 -15.78 -4.80
N SER A 326 12.05 -15.91 -6.07
CA SER A 326 12.62 -17.13 -6.62
C SER A 326 13.97 -17.47 -5.98
N ASP A 327 14.84 -16.47 -5.83
CA ASP A 327 16.13 -16.65 -5.18
C ASP A 327 15.98 -16.98 -3.68
N GLU A 328 15.00 -16.36 -3.00
CA GLU A 328 14.72 -16.61 -1.59
C GLU A 328 14.17 -18.02 -1.33
N LYS A 329 13.22 -18.47 -2.16
CA LYS A 329 12.48 -19.72 -1.93
C LYS A 329 13.07 -20.93 -2.64
N GLY A 330 13.89 -20.74 -3.67
CA GLY A 330 14.40 -21.81 -4.52
C GLY A 330 13.30 -22.59 -5.25
N TRP A 331 12.17 -21.95 -5.56
CA TRP A 331 11.04 -22.61 -6.21
C TRP A 331 11.18 -22.60 -7.73
N GLU A 332 11.38 -23.78 -8.33
CA GLU A 332 11.53 -23.94 -9.78
C GLU A 332 10.30 -23.44 -10.56
N ASN A 333 9.09 -23.53 -9.99
CA ASN A 333 7.84 -23.16 -10.66
C ASN A 333 7.67 -21.64 -10.89
N LEU A 334 8.47 -20.80 -10.23
CA LEU A 334 8.35 -19.34 -10.36
C LEU A 334 8.79 -18.84 -11.74
N CYS A 335 9.63 -19.59 -12.46
CA CYS A 335 10.03 -19.27 -13.83
C CYS A 335 8.88 -19.36 -14.85
N LEU A 336 7.74 -19.94 -14.47
CA LEU A 336 6.55 -20.06 -15.33
C LEU A 336 5.61 -18.84 -15.21
N LEU A 337 5.86 -17.95 -14.25
CA LEU A 337 5.05 -16.74 -14.06
C LEU A 337 5.32 -15.73 -15.17
N LYS A 338 4.25 -15.16 -15.73
CA LYS A 338 4.33 -14.16 -16.79
C LYS A 338 3.37 -13.01 -16.52
N THR A 339 3.79 -11.82 -16.92
CA THR A 339 2.94 -10.65 -17.11
C THR A 339 2.21 -10.77 -18.45
N GLU A 340 0.89 -10.61 -18.46
CA GLU A 340 0.07 -10.68 -19.67
C GLU A 340 -0.99 -9.56 -19.63
N THR A 341 -1.05 -8.73 -20.69
CA THR A 341 -2.21 -7.85 -20.90
C THR A 341 -3.21 -8.57 -21.78
N ARG A 342 -4.45 -8.68 -21.31
CA ARG A 342 -5.54 -9.27 -22.08
C ARG A 342 -6.50 -8.18 -22.52
N ASP A 343 -6.88 -8.23 -23.80
CA ASP A 343 -7.85 -7.29 -24.34
C ASP A 343 -9.21 -7.46 -23.71
N GLY A 344 -9.87 -6.32 -23.49
CA GLY A 344 -11.25 -6.25 -23.05
C GLY A 344 -12.23 -6.70 -24.14
N GLY A 345 -13.51 -6.69 -23.82
CA GLY A 345 -14.54 -7.11 -24.76
C GLY A 345 -15.89 -7.34 -24.13
N LYS A 346 -16.85 -7.73 -24.98
CA LYS A 346 -18.19 -8.10 -24.55
C LYS A 346 -18.16 -9.50 -23.93
N CYS A 347 -18.73 -9.63 -22.75
CA CYS A 347 -18.82 -10.88 -22.01
C CYS A 347 -20.24 -11.10 -21.48
N LEU A 348 -20.57 -12.37 -21.29
CA LEU A 348 -21.68 -12.82 -20.47
C LEU A 348 -21.13 -13.35 -19.16
N GLN A 349 -21.77 -13.01 -18.04
CA GLN A 349 -21.39 -13.56 -16.74
C GLN A 349 -22.58 -13.84 -15.84
N VAL A 350 -22.42 -14.81 -14.95
CA VAL A 350 -23.41 -15.17 -13.91
C VAL A 350 -22.70 -15.59 -12.64
N MET A 351 -23.31 -15.34 -11.48
CA MET A 351 -22.83 -15.84 -10.20
C MET A 351 -23.31 -17.28 -10.00
N HIS A 352 -22.38 -18.21 -9.91
CA HIS A 352 -22.61 -19.53 -9.36
C HIS A 352 -22.54 -19.48 -7.82
N ILE A 353 -23.50 -20.12 -7.15
CA ILE A 353 -23.50 -20.28 -5.69
C ILE A 353 -23.67 -21.77 -5.39
N GLY A 354 -22.62 -22.42 -4.92
CA GLY A 354 -22.60 -23.86 -4.70
C GLY A 354 -21.22 -24.49 -4.95
N PRO A 355 -21.14 -25.83 -4.89
CA PRO A 355 -19.93 -26.59 -5.22
C PRO A 355 -19.53 -26.44 -6.71
N TYR A 356 -18.24 -26.49 -7.01
CA TYR A 356 -17.71 -26.31 -8.37
C TYR A 356 -18.26 -27.36 -9.37
N GLU A 357 -18.56 -28.56 -8.89
CA GLU A 357 -19.12 -29.66 -9.68
C GLU A 357 -20.53 -29.37 -10.21
N GLU A 358 -21.23 -28.38 -9.64
CA GLU A 358 -22.58 -27.96 -10.03
C GLU A 358 -22.57 -26.72 -10.95
N GLU A 359 -21.40 -26.26 -11.38
CA GLU A 359 -21.28 -25.06 -12.24
C GLU A 359 -21.95 -25.23 -13.61
N SER A 360 -22.13 -26.46 -14.09
CA SER A 360 -22.86 -26.80 -15.33
C SER A 360 -24.25 -26.16 -15.40
N VAL A 361 -24.94 -26.01 -14.26
CA VAL A 361 -26.23 -25.32 -14.17
C VAL A 361 -26.11 -23.84 -14.53
N SER A 362 -25.01 -23.20 -14.14
CA SER A 362 -24.75 -21.78 -14.39
C SER A 362 -24.22 -21.55 -15.80
N ILE A 363 -23.36 -22.45 -16.30
CA ILE A 363 -22.91 -22.48 -17.69
C ILE A 363 -24.12 -22.59 -18.63
N LYS A 364 -25.06 -23.51 -18.35
CA LYS A 364 -26.27 -23.65 -19.15
C LYS A 364 -27.08 -22.35 -19.27
N LYS A 365 -27.19 -21.57 -18.19
CA LYS A 365 -27.87 -20.26 -18.24
C LYS A 365 -27.21 -19.32 -19.25
N ILE A 366 -25.88 -19.27 -19.27
CA ILE A 366 -25.12 -18.44 -20.22
C ILE A 366 -25.33 -18.93 -21.65
N VAL A 367 -25.24 -20.24 -21.89
CA VAL A 367 -25.46 -20.84 -23.21
C VAL A 367 -26.87 -20.53 -23.74
N ASP A 368 -27.89 -20.80 -22.93
CA ASP A 368 -29.28 -20.54 -23.31
C ASP A 368 -29.52 -19.05 -23.60
N TYR A 369 -28.89 -18.14 -22.84
CA TYR A 369 -28.96 -16.69 -23.07
C TYR A 369 -28.24 -16.27 -24.36
N ALA A 370 -27.05 -16.81 -24.61
CA ALA A 370 -26.26 -16.52 -25.81
C ALA A 370 -27.02 -16.94 -27.07
N GLU A 371 -27.58 -18.16 -27.09
CA GLU A 371 -28.40 -18.66 -28.20
C GLU A 371 -29.62 -17.78 -28.47
N GLN A 372 -30.36 -17.39 -27.42
CA GLN A 372 -31.53 -16.52 -27.54
C GLN A 372 -31.17 -15.12 -28.03
N SER A 373 -29.98 -14.64 -27.69
CA SER A 373 -29.49 -13.30 -28.05
C SER A 373 -28.71 -13.28 -29.36
N GLY A 374 -28.51 -14.43 -30.00
CA GLY A 374 -27.74 -14.57 -31.24
C GLY A 374 -26.24 -14.27 -31.06
N LEU A 375 -25.70 -14.51 -29.87
CA LEU A 375 -24.29 -14.30 -29.52
C LEU A 375 -23.51 -15.62 -29.59
N THR A 376 -22.26 -15.54 -30.02
CA THR A 376 -21.35 -16.69 -30.09
C THR A 376 -20.41 -16.69 -28.89
N ILE A 377 -20.49 -17.72 -28.04
CA ILE A 377 -19.54 -17.91 -26.94
C ILE A 377 -18.15 -18.23 -27.48
N LYS A 378 -17.13 -17.56 -26.91
CA LYS A 378 -15.72 -17.77 -27.23
C LYS A 378 -15.02 -18.46 -26.05
N PRO A 379 -14.31 -19.59 -26.27
CA PRO A 379 -13.45 -20.16 -25.24
C PRO A 379 -12.29 -19.21 -24.93
N PRO A 380 -11.57 -19.39 -23.80
CA PRO A 380 -11.76 -20.43 -22.77
C PRO A 380 -12.89 -20.15 -21.76
N HIS A 381 -13.26 -21.16 -20.97
CA HIS A 381 -14.13 -21.00 -19.80
C HIS A 381 -13.41 -20.17 -18.73
N HIS A 382 -14.05 -19.13 -18.19
CA HIS A 382 -13.43 -18.19 -17.25
C HIS A 382 -14.15 -18.20 -15.91
N GLU A 383 -13.44 -18.58 -14.85
CA GLU A 383 -13.90 -18.59 -13.46
C GLU A 383 -13.22 -17.47 -12.65
N ILE A 384 -13.97 -16.82 -11.76
CA ILE A 384 -13.44 -15.86 -10.78
C ILE A 384 -13.90 -16.29 -9.39
N TYR A 385 -12.95 -16.71 -8.55
CA TYR A 385 -13.23 -17.25 -7.21
C TYR A 385 -13.43 -16.11 -6.20
N VAL A 386 -14.70 -15.75 -5.95
CA VAL A 386 -15.05 -14.65 -5.04
C VAL A 386 -14.88 -15.07 -3.57
N SER A 387 -15.27 -16.31 -3.25
CA SER A 387 -15.16 -16.92 -1.92
C SER A 387 -13.85 -17.69 -1.76
N ASP A 388 -13.28 -17.71 -0.55
CA ASP A 388 -12.16 -18.60 -0.21
C ASP A 388 -12.70 -19.98 0.21
N PRO A 389 -12.41 -21.06 -0.53
CA PRO A 389 -12.93 -22.39 -0.24
C PRO A 389 -12.46 -22.97 1.09
N ARG A 390 -11.36 -22.46 1.66
CA ARG A 390 -10.87 -22.88 2.97
C ARG A 390 -11.66 -22.28 4.13
N LYS A 391 -12.44 -21.23 3.85
CA LYS A 391 -13.17 -20.44 4.87
C LYS A 391 -14.68 -20.48 4.68
N THR A 392 -15.15 -21.02 3.56
CA THR A 392 -16.55 -20.94 3.15
C THR A 392 -17.07 -22.35 2.91
N PRO A 393 -18.20 -22.75 3.52
CA PRO A 393 -18.85 -24.02 3.21
C PRO A 393 -19.18 -24.11 1.71
N GLU A 394 -19.05 -25.30 1.11
CA GLU A 394 -19.25 -25.55 -0.33
C GLU A 394 -20.58 -24.97 -0.85
N ALA A 395 -21.69 -25.21 -0.14
CA ALA A 395 -23.02 -24.68 -0.48
C ALA A 395 -23.14 -23.14 -0.48
N ARG A 396 -22.09 -22.42 -0.08
CA ARG A 396 -22.01 -20.96 -0.03
C ARG A 396 -20.84 -20.38 -0.82
N LEU A 397 -20.09 -21.22 -1.53
CA LEU A 397 -19.05 -20.73 -2.43
C LEU A 397 -19.68 -19.84 -3.51
N LYS A 398 -18.89 -18.88 -3.98
CA LYS A 398 -19.31 -17.92 -4.97
C LYS A 398 -18.23 -17.86 -6.04
N THR A 399 -18.61 -18.20 -7.25
CA THR A 399 -17.76 -18.14 -8.44
C THR A 399 -18.50 -17.33 -9.48
N ILE A 400 -17.84 -16.34 -10.08
CA ILE A 400 -18.39 -15.71 -11.29
C ILE A 400 -17.96 -16.58 -12.45
N ILE A 401 -18.93 -17.08 -13.21
CA ILE A 401 -18.72 -17.79 -14.46
C ILE A 401 -18.85 -16.78 -15.58
N ARG A 402 -17.85 -16.72 -16.45
CA ARG A 402 -17.76 -15.75 -17.54
C ARG A 402 -17.37 -16.40 -18.86
N TYR A 403 -17.95 -15.88 -19.94
CA TYR A 403 -17.54 -16.17 -21.31
C TYR A 403 -17.49 -14.89 -22.14
N PHE A 404 -16.45 -14.75 -22.97
CA PHE A 404 -16.41 -13.70 -23.99
C PHE A 404 -17.37 -14.06 -25.13
N VAL A 405 -17.91 -13.04 -25.80
CA VAL A 405 -18.79 -13.19 -26.97
C VAL A 405 -18.33 -12.32 -28.14
N ASP A 406 -19.00 -12.43 -29.29
CA ASP A 406 -18.76 -11.64 -30.51
C ASP A 406 -19.30 -10.20 -30.49
#